data_AF-A0A6A7BWK5-F1
#
_entry.id   AF-A0A6A7BWK5-F1
#
_cell.length_a   1.000
_cell.length_b   1.000
_cell.length_c   1.000
_cell.angle_alpha   90.00
_cell.angle_beta   90.00
_cell.angle_gamma   90.00
#
_symmetry.space_group_name_H-M   'P 1'
#
loop_
_entity.id
_entity.type
_entity.pdbx_description
1 polymer ?
#
loop_
_entity_poly.entity_id
_entity_poly.type
_entity_poly.pdbx_seq_one_letter_code
_entity_poly.pdbx_strand_id
1 'polypeptide(L)'
;MDRLLLLLPFVTFLLIGAAYYFFFTAPPILKNSKSAPALTSISRPVVGSIQFFTCRWDFFRQAISLSRSGNFSFRAGQFPIVGVSTPEARKVFFESRQLGFSEGYAALLGGATNLSEDGRTHTLVEDDHAELNSAAKGFGTYFNKRLVNMLKGDRIRKGLPMLLNDAKLGMDALAADPKGITDPFESIYRLVFQFTMRTVACWEIADDPVLMDEVLQLYETIEETATPFSIMYPWLLVPAKARRLYAGAKLYRTFGRVVNERRKTGTRYDDALQYLLDQGDGIKDIIGFVLAALFAGQLNSGINAAWMLLYLS
;
A
#
# COMPACT_ATOMS: atom_id res chain seq x y z
N MET A 1 -16.87 10.10 44.23
CA MET A 1 -15.62 10.84 43.96
C MET A 1 -14.43 9.92 43.60
N ASP A 2 -14.57 8.60 43.69
CA ASP A 2 -13.42 7.68 43.66
C ASP A 2 -12.95 7.19 42.28
N ARG A 3 -13.81 7.24 41.25
CA ARG A 3 -13.42 6.78 39.90
C ARG A 3 -12.43 7.69 39.19
N LEU A 4 -12.43 9.00 39.52
CA LEU A 4 -11.52 9.97 38.90
C LEU A 4 -10.08 9.88 39.46
N LEU A 5 -9.96 9.58 40.76
CA LEU A 5 -8.68 9.43 41.45
C LEU A 5 -7.94 8.14 41.05
N LEU A 6 -8.67 7.06 40.75
CA LEU A 6 -8.10 5.81 40.24
C LEU A 6 -7.57 5.91 38.80
N LEU A 7 -8.13 6.82 37.99
CA LEU A 7 -7.67 7.07 36.60
C LEU A 7 -6.44 7.97 36.55
N LEU A 8 -6.22 8.80 37.56
CA LEU A 8 -5.11 9.74 37.63
C LEU A 8 -3.73 9.09 37.43
N PRO A 9 -3.34 8.02 38.16
CA PRO A 9 -2.03 7.39 37.97
C PRO A 9 -1.86 6.78 36.58
N PHE A 10 -2.95 6.26 35.99
CA PHE A 10 -2.92 5.70 34.63
C PHE A 10 -2.70 6.80 33.57
N VAL A 11 -3.38 7.94 33.72
CA VAL A 11 -3.20 9.11 32.85
C VAL A 11 -1.79 9.69 33.02
N THR A 12 -1.28 9.78 34.24
CA THR A 12 0.09 10.28 34.50
C THR A 12 1.14 9.35 33.90
N PHE A 13 0.97 8.03 34.00
CA PHE A 13 1.88 7.06 33.41
C PHE A 13 1.85 7.11 31.87
N LEU A 14 0.66 7.29 31.27
CA LEU A 14 0.50 7.53 29.84
C LEU A 14 1.19 8.82 29.38
N LEU A 15 1.05 9.91 30.14
CA LEU A 15 1.68 11.19 29.81
C LEU A 15 3.20 11.14 29.95
N ILE A 16 3.73 10.48 30.98
CA ILE A 16 5.17 10.27 31.18
C ILE A 16 5.73 9.36 30.09
N GLY A 17 5.04 8.25 29.76
CA GLY A 17 5.43 7.36 28.67
C GLY A 17 5.41 8.06 27.31
N ALA A 18 4.40 8.90 27.05
CA ALA A 18 4.30 9.71 25.84
C ALA A 18 5.40 10.79 25.77
N ALA A 19 5.72 11.44 26.89
CA ALA A 19 6.82 12.40 26.96
C ALA A 19 8.18 11.72 26.79
N TYR A 20 8.39 10.58 27.44
CA TYR A 20 9.60 9.76 27.29
C TYR A 20 9.77 9.32 25.83
N TYR A 21 8.71 8.79 25.21
CA TYR A 21 8.73 8.45 23.79
C TYR A 21 9.04 9.70 22.94
N PHE A 22 8.36 10.82 23.18
CA PHE A 22 8.60 12.05 22.43
C PHE A 22 10.05 12.54 22.50
N PHE A 23 10.65 12.55 23.70
CA PHE A 23 12.00 13.08 23.92
C PHE A 23 13.11 12.08 23.58
N PHE A 24 12.90 10.78 23.77
CA PHE A 24 13.95 9.76 23.59
C PHE A 24 13.88 9.01 22.26
N THR A 25 12.73 8.95 21.57
CA THR A 25 12.63 8.33 20.23
C THR A 25 12.56 9.33 19.08
N ALA A 26 12.50 10.64 19.35
CA ALA A 26 12.56 11.67 18.30
C ALA A 26 13.93 11.67 17.58
N PRO A 27 13.96 11.45 16.25
CA PRO A 27 15.19 11.36 15.46
C PRO A 27 16.06 12.63 15.54
N PRO A 28 17.39 12.51 15.50
CA PRO A 28 18.32 13.64 15.55
C PRO A 28 18.07 14.70 14.47
N ILE A 29 17.59 14.27 13.30
CA ILE A 29 17.35 15.14 12.12
C ILE A 29 16.38 16.29 12.41
N LEU A 30 15.42 16.07 13.32
CA LEU A 30 14.43 17.08 13.72
C LEU A 30 14.90 17.95 14.88
N LYS A 31 15.96 17.55 15.58
CA LYS A 31 16.42 18.23 16.80
C LYS A 31 17.52 19.26 16.55
N ASN A 32 18.41 19.07 15.57
CA ASN A 32 19.67 19.86 15.55
C ASN A 32 20.39 20.08 14.21
N SER A 33 19.77 19.90 13.04
CA SER A 33 20.44 20.27 11.78
C SER A 33 20.10 21.71 11.40
N LYS A 34 21.09 22.62 11.50
CA LYS A 34 20.98 24.01 10.98
C LYS A 34 20.60 24.06 9.49
N SER A 35 20.74 22.94 8.77
CA SER A 35 20.49 22.81 7.34
C SER A 35 19.20 22.04 7.00
N ALA A 36 18.49 21.48 7.98
CA ALA A 36 17.24 20.76 7.73
C ALA A 36 16.04 21.71 7.62
N PRO A 37 15.01 21.39 6.81
CA PRO A 37 13.78 22.16 6.77
C PRO A 37 13.12 22.27 8.15
N ALA A 38 12.54 23.44 8.45
CA ALA A 38 11.96 23.72 9.76
C ALA A 38 10.77 22.79 10.07
N LEU A 39 10.64 22.38 11.34
CA LEU A 39 9.48 21.64 11.82
C LEU A 39 8.22 22.50 11.68
N THR A 40 7.20 21.99 11.01
CA THR A 40 5.92 22.69 10.85
C THR A 40 5.24 22.88 12.22
N SER A 41 4.69 24.06 12.45
CA SER A 41 3.93 24.37 13.67
C SER A 41 2.58 23.64 13.75
N ILE A 42 2.15 23.00 12.65
CA ILE A 42 0.91 22.21 12.59
C ILE A 42 1.07 20.87 13.35
N SER A 43 2.29 20.32 13.42
CA SER A 43 2.55 19.03 14.06
C SER A 43 2.43 19.14 15.58
N ARG A 44 1.70 18.22 16.20
CA ARG A 44 1.59 18.15 17.66
C ARG A 44 2.74 17.31 18.24
N PRO A 45 3.26 17.64 19.44
CA PRO A 45 4.38 16.91 20.04
C PRO A 45 4.08 15.41 20.21
N VAL A 46 2.98 15.05 20.87
CA VAL A 46 2.74 13.66 21.28
C VAL A 46 2.13 12.80 20.15
N VAL A 47 1.14 13.32 19.45
CA VAL A 47 0.37 12.56 18.45
C VAL A 47 0.89 12.79 17.02
N GLY A 48 1.97 13.55 16.85
CA GLY A 48 2.51 13.89 15.54
C GLY A 48 1.53 14.69 14.67
N SER A 49 1.63 14.51 13.35
CA SER A 49 0.80 15.20 12.35
C SER A 49 -0.35 14.32 11.88
N ILE A 50 -1.39 14.13 12.70
CA ILE A 50 -2.58 13.33 12.32
C ILE A 50 -3.23 13.87 11.03
N GLN A 51 -3.20 15.19 10.84
CA GLN A 51 -3.74 15.87 9.66
C GLN A 51 -3.09 15.39 8.36
N PHE A 52 -1.86 14.86 8.41
CA PHE A 52 -1.22 14.22 7.25
C PHE A 52 -2.02 13.01 6.74
N PHE A 53 -2.74 12.33 7.62
CA PHE A 53 -3.53 11.15 7.29
C PHE A 53 -5.01 11.47 7.01
N THR A 54 -5.57 12.49 7.65
CA THR A 54 -7.01 12.81 7.53
C THR A 54 -7.32 13.88 6.50
N CYS A 55 -6.43 14.85 6.30
CA CYS A 55 -6.62 15.99 5.39
C CYS A 55 -5.27 16.35 4.72
N ARG A 56 -4.67 15.34 4.07
CA ARG A 56 -3.28 15.38 3.59
C ARG A 56 -2.96 16.60 2.74
N TRP A 57 -3.85 16.95 1.80
CA TRP A 57 -3.63 18.07 0.90
C TRP A 57 -3.67 19.42 1.61
N ASP A 58 -4.65 19.64 2.48
CA ASP A 58 -4.77 20.87 3.27
C ASP A 58 -3.61 21.02 4.24
N PHE A 59 -3.24 19.93 4.93
CA PHE A 59 -2.06 19.88 5.79
C PHE A 59 -0.81 20.31 5.02
N PHE A 60 -0.58 19.72 3.83
CA PHE A 60 0.59 20.00 3.02
C PHE A 60 0.62 21.45 2.54
N ARG A 61 -0.50 21.98 2.04
CA ARG A 61 -0.63 23.38 1.61
C ARG A 61 -0.38 24.37 2.76
N GLN A 62 -0.97 24.13 3.92
CA GLN A 62 -0.77 24.98 5.09
C GLN A 62 0.69 24.94 5.54
N ALA A 63 1.31 23.75 5.59
CA ALA A 63 2.71 23.61 5.97
C ALA A 63 3.67 24.31 4.99
N ILE A 64 3.38 24.29 3.69
CA ILE A 64 4.11 25.10 2.69
C ILE A 64 3.97 26.58 3.01
N SER A 65 2.75 27.06 3.24
CA SER A 65 2.48 28.50 3.46
C SER A 65 3.17 29.06 4.70
N LEU A 66 3.41 28.20 5.71
CA LEU A 66 4.12 28.56 6.95
C LEU A 66 5.64 28.41 6.82
N SER A 67 6.14 27.76 5.78
CA SER A 67 7.56 27.57 5.56
C SER A 67 8.19 28.73 4.79
N ARG A 68 9.33 29.22 5.30
CA ARG A 68 10.13 30.25 4.61
C ARG A 68 10.79 29.75 3.33
N SER A 69 11.13 28.46 3.25
CA SER A 69 11.81 27.85 2.10
C SER A 69 10.86 27.07 1.18
N GLY A 70 9.57 27.00 1.53
CA GLY A 70 8.59 26.10 0.90
C GLY A 70 8.73 24.63 1.34
N ASN A 71 9.88 24.21 1.87
CA ASN A 71 10.10 22.86 2.39
C ASN A 71 9.92 22.85 3.91
N PHE A 72 9.42 21.76 4.48
CA PHE A 72 9.13 21.67 5.90
C PHE A 72 9.37 20.26 6.42
N SER A 73 9.49 20.12 7.72
CA SER A 73 9.62 18.82 8.38
C SER A 73 8.41 18.57 9.28
N PHE A 74 8.06 17.30 9.49
CA PHE A 74 7.02 16.89 10.42
C PHE A 74 7.24 15.45 10.90
N ARG A 75 6.40 14.98 11.82
CA ARG A 75 6.44 13.60 12.33
C ARG A 75 5.18 12.84 11.95
N ALA A 76 5.38 11.63 11.42
CA ALA A 76 4.35 10.60 11.30
C ALA A 76 4.71 9.45 12.24
N GLY A 77 4.31 9.58 13.52
CA GLY A 77 4.71 8.63 14.58
C GLY A 77 6.21 8.63 14.81
N GLN A 78 6.85 7.46 14.66
CA GLN A 78 8.30 7.32 14.74
C GLN A 78 9.05 7.91 13.54
N PHE A 79 8.39 8.10 12.40
CA PHE A 79 9.06 8.49 11.17
C PHE A 79 9.27 10.02 11.10
N PRO A 80 10.53 10.49 10.94
CA PRO A 80 10.79 11.87 10.56
C PRO A 80 10.52 12.05 9.07
N ILE A 81 9.65 12.99 8.71
CA ILE A 81 9.28 13.23 7.31
C ILE A 81 9.69 14.64 6.91
N VAL A 82 10.25 14.77 5.70
CA VAL A 82 10.53 16.04 5.04
C VAL A 82 9.53 16.22 3.91
N GLY A 83 8.69 17.25 4.00
CA GLY A 83 7.82 17.71 2.92
C GLY A 83 8.59 18.63 1.97
N VAL A 84 8.61 18.26 0.68
CA VAL A 84 9.27 19.03 -0.38
C VAL A 84 8.24 19.65 -1.33
N SER A 85 8.41 20.93 -1.68
CA SER A 85 7.45 21.63 -2.56
C SER A 85 8.10 22.51 -3.63
N THR A 86 9.39 22.84 -3.51
CA THR A 86 10.06 23.64 -4.53
C THR A 86 10.50 22.78 -5.73
N PRO A 87 10.63 23.34 -6.94
CA PRO A 87 11.14 22.61 -8.10
C PRO A 87 12.49 21.94 -7.84
N GLU A 88 13.41 22.62 -7.15
CA GLU A 88 14.74 22.12 -6.84
C GLU A 88 14.67 20.95 -5.86
N ALA A 89 13.83 21.05 -4.83
CA ALA A 89 13.65 19.98 -3.85
C ALA A 89 12.97 18.75 -4.46
N ARG A 90 12.00 18.95 -5.38
CA ARG A 90 11.43 17.85 -6.17
C ARG A 90 12.48 17.19 -7.06
N LYS A 91 13.35 17.97 -7.70
CA LYS A 91 14.45 17.43 -8.50
C LYS A 91 15.36 16.54 -7.65
N VAL A 92 15.76 16.99 -6.46
CA VAL A 92 16.55 16.17 -5.52
C VAL A 92 15.78 14.89 -5.14
N PHE A 93 14.48 14.98 -4.85
CA PHE A 93 13.66 13.83 -4.50
C PHE A 93 13.60 12.77 -5.62
N PHE A 94 13.45 13.18 -6.88
CA PHE A 94 13.31 12.25 -8.01
C PHE A 94 14.64 11.78 -8.60
N GLU A 95 15.72 12.57 -8.52
CA GLU A 95 16.99 12.26 -9.19
C GLU A 95 18.07 11.70 -8.25
N SER A 96 17.91 11.87 -6.93
CA SER A 96 18.91 11.39 -5.97
C SER A 96 18.90 9.87 -5.87
N ARG A 97 20.05 9.24 -6.17
CA ARG A 97 20.26 7.79 -5.95
C ARG A 97 20.35 7.39 -4.48
N GLN A 98 20.42 8.37 -3.56
CA GLN A 98 20.46 8.13 -2.12
C GLN A 98 19.06 7.96 -1.53
N LEU A 99 18.01 8.32 -2.27
CA LEU A 99 16.62 8.16 -1.86
C LEU A 99 16.05 6.90 -2.53
N GLY A 100 15.40 6.06 -1.73
CA GLY A 100 14.81 4.81 -2.19
C GLY A 100 13.30 4.78 -1.97
N PHE A 101 12.55 4.52 -3.04
CA PHE A 101 11.09 4.42 -2.98
C PHE A 101 10.62 3.20 -2.18
N SER A 102 11.30 2.06 -2.34
CA SER A 102 10.93 0.80 -1.70
C SER A 102 10.94 0.91 -0.18
N GLU A 103 11.94 1.60 0.36
CA GLU A 103 12.13 1.84 1.79
C GLU A 103 11.00 2.74 2.34
N GLY A 104 10.64 3.79 1.58
CA GLY A 104 9.52 4.66 1.92
C GLY A 104 8.17 3.92 1.93
N TYR A 105 7.91 3.08 0.94
CA TYR A 105 6.70 2.25 0.88
C TYR A 105 6.66 1.20 1.98
N ALA A 106 7.78 0.56 2.31
CA ALA A 106 7.85 -0.41 3.40
C ALA A 106 7.46 0.23 4.75
N ALA A 107 7.86 1.48 4.98
CA ALA A 107 7.49 2.24 6.17
C ALA A 107 6.01 2.64 6.20
N LEU A 108 5.46 3.14 5.08
CA LEU A 108 4.11 3.72 5.03
C LEU A 108 2.98 2.72 4.75
N LEU A 109 3.26 1.56 4.14
CA LEU A 109 2.26 0.50 3.90
C LEU A 109 2.19 -0.53 5.03
N GLY A 110 2.65 -0.14 6.24
CA GLY A 110 2.53 -0.94 7.46
C GLY A 110 3.47 -2.14 7.52
N GLY A 111 4.67 -2.01 6.95
CA GLY A 111 5.66 -3.08 6.86
C GLY A 111 5.28 -4.07 5.77
N ALA A 112 6.19 -4.34 4.84
CA ALA A 112 6.12 -5.59 4.10
C ALA A 112 6.20 -6.71 5.13
N THR A 113 5.10 -7.44 5.34
CA THR A 113 5.16 -8.68 6.12
C THR A 113 5.99 -9.66 5.33
N ASN A 114 7.29 -9.72 5.62
CA ASN A 114 8.14 -10.80 5.14
C ASN A 114 7.64 -12.09 5.79
N LEU A 115 6.95 -12.93 5.02
CA LEU A 115 6.76 -14.33 5.37
C LEU A 115 8.11 -15.01 5.12
N SER A 116 8.98 -15.05 6.12
CA SER A 116 10.26 -15.78 6.03
C SER A 116 10.02 -17.25 5.62
N GLU A 117 11.01 -17.85 4.98
CA GLU A 117 10.94 -19.20 4.42
C GLU A 117 10.53 -20.27 5.45
N ASP A 118 10.79 -20.03 6.73
CA ASP A 118 10.58 -20.99 7.84
C ASP A 118 9.18 -20.99 8.49
N GLY A 119 8.20 -20.25 7.95
CA GLY A 119 6.83 -20.26 8.49
C GLY A 119 6.70 -19.68 9.91
N ARG A 120 7.77 -19.09 10.44
CA ARG A 120 7.77 -18.34 11.71
C ARG A 120 7.50 -16.88 11.41
N THR A 121 6.36 -16.38 11.90
CA THR A 121 6.06 -14.94 11.91
C THR A 121 7.06 -14.24 12.82
N HIS A 122 8.19 -13.80 12.29
CA HIS A 122 8.97 -12.76 12.96
C HIS A 122 8.22 -11.46 12.77
N THR A 123 7.48 -11.10 13.82
CA THR A 123 7.17 -9.69 14.07
C THR A 123 8.54 -9.07 14.28
N LEU A 124 9.09 -8.40 13.25
CA LEU A 124 10.38 -7.71 13.38
C LEU A 124 10.17 -6.62 14.43
N VAL A 125 10.57 -6.94 15.66
CA VAL A 125 10.70 -6.01 16.77
C VAL A 125 11.99 -5.26 16.50
N GLU A 126 11.81 -3.99 16.13
CA GLU A 126 12.65 -2.81 16.34
C GLU A 126 14.15 -2.78 15.98
N ASP A 127 14.89 -3.88 15.81
CA ASP A 127 16.37 -3.78 15.77
C ASP A 127 17.07 -3.99 14.42
N ASP A 128 16.37 -4.36 13.34
CA ASP A 128 17.05 -4.62 12.04
C ASP A 128 16.46 -3.84 10.86
N HIS A 129 16.51 -2.51 10.95
CA HIS A 129 16.22 -1.62 9.83
C HIS A 129 17.09 -1.96 8.59
N ALA A 130 18.31 -2.47 8.77
CA ALA A 130 19.20 -2.84 7.67
C ALA A 130 18.69 -4.07 6.89
N GLU A 131 18.21 -5.11 7.57
CA GLU A 131 17.63 -6.29 6.93
C GLU A 131 16.28 -6.00 6.26
N LEU A 132 15.43 -5.19 6.89
CA LEU A 132 14.17 -4.76 6.27
C LEU A 132 14.43 -3.95 4.99
N ASN A 133 15.43 -3.07 5.00
CA ASN A 133 15.81 -2.28 3.83
C ASN A 133 16.43 -3.14 2.72
N SER A 134 17.28 -4.11 3.07
CA SER A 134 17.88 -5.01 2.07
C SER A 134 16.84 -5.93 1.43
N ALA A 135 15.91 -6.46 2.23
CA ALA A 135 14.78 -7.27 1.74
C ALA A 135 13.83 -6.44 0.86
N ALA A 136 13.47 -5.22 1.28
CA ALA A 136 12.62 -4.32 0.50
C ALA A 136 13.27 -3.92 -0.83
N LYS A 137 14.59 -3.69 -0.85
CA LYS A 137 15.35 -3.40 -2.07
C LYS A 137 15.45 -4.62 -2.99
N GLY A 138 15.66 -5.81 -2.43
CA GLY A 138 15.67 -7.08 -3.17
C GLY A 138 14.32 -7.34 -3.84
N PHE A 139 13.23 -7.26 -3.07
CA PHE A 139 11.87 -7.38 -3.58
C PHE A 139 11.55 -6.31 -4.63
N GLY A 140 11.91 -5.05 -4.40
CA GLY A 140 11.68 -3.97 -5.37
C GLY A 140 12.39 -4.21 -6.70
N THR A 141 13.61 -4.74 -6.67
CA THR A 141 14.37 -5.09 -7.89
C THR A 141 13.70 -6.26 -8.63
N TYR A 142 13.32 -7.30 -7.90
CA TYR A 142 12.56 -8.44 -8.41
C TYR A 142 11.24 -7.98 -9.07
N PHE A 143 10.42 -7.23 -8.31
CA PHE A 143 9.12 -6.72 -8.73
C PHE A 143 9.23 -5.90 -10.02
N ASN A 144 10.13 -4.91 -10.06
CA ASN A 144 10.31 -4.08 -11.24
C ASN A 144 10.75 -4.91 -12.45
N LYS A 145 11.66 -5.87 -12.28
CA LYS A 145 12.12 -6.75 -13.37
C LYS A 145 10.97 -7.58 -13.94
N ARG A 146 10.13 -8.16 -13.08
CA ARG A 146 8.97 -8.96 -13.52
C ARG A 146 7.93 -8.07 -14.20
N LEU A 147 7.56 -6.95 -13.57
CA LEU A 147 6.54 -6.02 -14.07
C LEU A 147 6.90 -5.45 -15.44
N VAL A 148 8.14 -4.96 -15.63
CA VAL A 148 8.57 -4.39 -16.92
C VAL A 148 8.46 -5.40 -18.05
N ASN A 149 8.71 -6.70 -17.80
CA ASN A 149 8.58 -7.73 -18.82
C ASN A 149 7.12 -8.04 -19.17
N MET A 150 6.21 -7.95 -18.20
CA MET A 150 4.77 -8.13 -18.41
C MET A 150 4.15 -6.93 -19.15
N LEU A 151 4.66 -5.72 -18.90
CA LEU A 151 4.15 -4.47 -19.50
C LEU A 151 4.80 -4.12 -20.86
N LYS A 152 5.52 -5.06 -21.48
CA LYS A 152 6.05 -4.85 -22.85
C LYS A 152 4.90 -4.72 -23.84
N GLY A 153 5.08 -3.86 -24.86
CA GLY A 153 4.04 -3.55 -25.85
C GLY A 153 3.41 -4.79 -26.50
N ASP A 154 4.20 -5.81 -26.85
CA ASP A 154 3.68 -7.05 -27.44
C ASP A 154 2.79 -7.86 -26.47
N ARG A 155 3.10 -7.84 -25.17
CA ARG A 155 2.28 -8.51 -24.15
C ARG A 155 0.94 -7.78 -23.98
N ILE A 156 0.98 -6.46 -23.90
CA ILE A 156 -0.23 -5.62 -23.80
C ILE A 156 -1.10 -5.81 -25.05
N ARG A 157 -0.49 -5.78 -26.24
CA ARG A 157 -1.21 -5.96 -27.51
C ARG A 157 -1.93 -7.31 -27.58
N LYS A 158 -1.31 -8.38 -27.09
CA LYS A 158 -1.92 -9.71 -27.03
C LYS A 158 -3.07 -9.79 -26.02
N GLY A 159 -2.96 -9.12 -24.87
CA GLY A 159 -4.01 -9.09 -23.85
C GLY A 159 -5.18 -8.16 -24.16
N LEU A 160 -4.98 -7.17 -25.04
CA LEU A 160 -5.97 -6.13 -25.35
C LEU A 160 -7.37 -6.68 -25.75
N PRO A 161 -7.50 -7.71 -26.62
CA PRO A 161 -8.82 -8.24 -26.97
C PRO A 161 -9.62 -8.74 -25.75
N MET A 162 -8.95 -9.34 -24.77
CA MET A 162 -9.62 -9.83 -23.55
C MET A 162 -10.04 -8.66 -22.65
N LEU A 163 -9.19 -7.63 -22.52
CA LEU A 163 -9.54 -6.42 -21.76
C LEU A 163 -10.73 -5.68 -22.39
N LEU A 164 -10.78 -5.61 -23.73
CA LEU A 164 -11.93 -5.03 -24.45
C LEU A 164 -13.20 -5.85 -24.25
N ASN A 165 -13.08 -7.18 -24.22
CA ASN A 165 -14.21 -8.07 -23.93
C ASN A 165 -14.75 -7.85 -22.51
N ASP A 166 -13.87 -7.79 -21.51
CA ASP A 166 -14.26 -7.48 -20.13
C ASP A 166 -14.92 -6.12 -20.02
N ALA A 167 -14.36 -5.10 -20.67
CA ALA A 167 -14.93 -3.76 -20.70
C ALA A 167 -16.35 -3.81 -21.27
N LYS A 168 -16.53 -4.49 -22.39
CA LYS A 168 -17.84 -4.66 -23.01
C LYS A 168 -18.82 -5.35 -22.07
N LEU A 169 -18.45 -6.49 -21.48
CA LEU A 169 -19.31 -7.24 -20.56
C LEU A 169 -19.68 -6.40 -19.33
N GLY A 170 -18.73 -5.64 -18.78
CA GLY A 170 -18.98 -4.72 -17.67
C GLY A 170 -19.95 -3.60 -18.04
N MET A 171 -19.78 -2.98 -19.21
CA MET A 171 -20.70 -1.95 -19.70
C MET A 171 -22.09 -2.51 -20.03
N ASP A 172 -22.17 -3.68 -20.66
CA ASP A 172 -23.43 -4.35 -20.97
C ASP A 172 -24.20 -4.70 -19.68
N ALA A 173 -23.49 -5.13 -18.63
CA ALA A 173 -24.10 -5.40 -17.31
C ALA A 173 -24.63 -4.13 -16.65
N LEU A 174 -23.90 -3.01 -16.74
CA LEU A 174 -24.36 -1.72 -16.22
C LEU A 174 -25.58 -1.19 -17.00
N ALA A 175 -25.58 -1.34 -18.32
CA ALA A 175 -26.70 -0.93 -19.16
C ALA A 175 -27.97 -1.78 -18.93
N ALA A 176 -27.79 -3.04 -18.52
CA ALA A 176 -28.88 -3.94 -18.17
C ALA A 176 -29.47 -3.69 -16.78
N ASP A 177 -28.80 -2.93 -15.89
CA ASP A 177 -29.33 -2.60 -14.56
C ASP A 177 -30.53 -1.64 -14.70
N PRO A 178 -31.74 -2.05 -14.30
CA PRO A 178 -32.95 -1.24 -14.45
C PRO A 178 -32.91 0.04 -13.60
N LYS A 179 -32.03 0.15 -12.60
CA LYS A 179 -31.88 1.38 -11.81
C LYS A 179 -31.35 2.54 -12.66
N GLY A 180 -30.56 2.25 -13.70
CA GLY A 180 -29.90 3.26 -14.54
C GLY A 180 -28.94 4.19 -13.77
N ILE A 181 -28.58 3.83 -12.54
CA ILE A 181 -27.71 4.60 -11.64
C ILE A 181 -26.70 3.62 -11.03
N THR A 182 -25.42 4.00 -11.05
CA THR A 182 -24.33 3.24 -10.44
C THR A 182 -23.42 4.18 -9.66
N ASP A 183 -22.76 3.65 -8.62
CA ASP A 183 -21.58 4.30 -8.05
C ASP A 183 -20.33 3.90 -8.86
N PRO A 184 -19.64 4.84 -9.55
CA PRO A 184 -18.41 4.54 -10.28
C PRO A 184 -17.28 4.03 -9.38
N PHE A 185 -17.26 4.38 -8.09
CA PHE A 185 -16.28 3.86 -7.13
C PHE A 185 -16.52 2.40 -6.75
N GLU A 186 -17.68 1.84 -7.09
CA GLU A 186 -17.94 0.40 -6.98
C GLU A 186 -17.80 -0.29 -8.34
N SER A 187 -18.58 0.13 -9.33
CA SER A 187 -18.69 -0.60 -10.60
C SER A 187 -17.42 -0.52 -11.45
N ILE A 188 -16.89 0.69 -11.61
CA ILE A 188 -15.71 0.93 -12.45
C ILE A 188 -14.45 0.52 -11.72
N TYR A 189 -14.41 0.71 -10.39
CA TYR A 189 -13.35 0.17 -9.55
C TYR A 189 -13.24 -1.36 -9.70
N ARG A 190 -14.36 -2.09 -9.62
CA ARG A 190 -14.39 -3.55 -9.84
C ARG A 190 -13.91 -3.94 -11.25
N LEU A 191 -14.34 -3.21 -12.28
CA LEU A 191 -13.92 -3.47 -13.66
C LEU A 191 -12.40 -3.25 -13.84
N VAL A 192 -11.84 -2.18 -13.26
CA VAL A 192 -10.39 -1.95 -13.28
C VAL A 192 -9.64 -3.02 -12.48
N PHE A 193 -10.23 -3.53 -11.40
CA PHE A 193 -9.65 -4.65 -10.65
C PHE A 193 -9.55 -5.90 -11.52
N GLN A 194 -10.58 -6.20 -12.31
CA GLN A 194 -10.58 -7.30 -13.27
C GLN A 194 -9.49 -7.11 -14.35
N PHE A 195 -9.36 -5.90 -14.92
CA PHE A 195 -8.29 -5.60 -15.88
C PHE A 195 -6.90 -5.80 -15.28
N THR A 196 -6.72 -5.37 -14.03
CA THR A 196 -5.46 -5.52 -13.30
C THR A 196 -5.19 -7.01 -13.05
N MET A 197 -6.17 -7.77 -12.56
CA MET A 197 -6.06 -9.22 -12.37
C MET A 197 -5.65 -9.93 -13.68
N ARG A 198 -6.29 -9.58 -14.81
CA ARG A 198 -5.99 -10.17 -16.11
C ARG A 198 -4.57 -9.84 -16.60
N THR A 199 -4.06 -8.66 -16.28
CA THR A 199 -2.77 -8.16 -16.79
C THR A 199 -1.58 -8.63 -15.95
N VAL A 200 -1.70 -8.65 -14.63
CA VAL A 200 -0.56 -8.87 -13.71
C VAL A 200 -0.71 -10.08 -12.78
N ALA A 201 -1.82 -10.82 -12.88
CA ALA A 201 -2.07 -12.02 -12.09
C ALA A 201 -2.51 -13.20 -12.97
N CYS A 202 -3.74 -13.67 -12.87
CA CYS A 202 -4.19 -14.88 -13.55
C CYS A 202 -5.60 -14.79 -14.11
N TRP A 203 -5.82 -15.53 -15.20
CA TRP A 203 -7.11 -15.54 -15.90
C TRP A 203 -8.20 -16.27 -15.12
N GLU A 204 -7.87 -17.31 -14.35
CA GLU A 204 -8.87 -18.09 -13.60
C GLU A 204 -9.63 -17.24 -12.58
N ILE A 205 -8.93 -16.28 -11.94
CA ILE A 205 -9.58 -15.34 -11.02
C ILE A 205 -10.32 -14.25 -11.80
N ALA A 206 -9.75 -13.74 -12.90
CA ALA A 206 -10.38 -12.70 -13.71
C ALA A 206 -11.66 -13.15 -14.42
N ASP A 207 -11.77 -14.45 -14.75
CA ASP A 207 -12.90 -15.05 -15.47
C ASP A 207 -14.00 -15.59 -14.54
N ASP A 208 -13.75 -15.70 -13.22
CA ASP A 208 -14.73 -16.14 -12.22
C ASP A 208 -15.22 -14.94 -11.39
N PRO A 209 -16.44 -14.42 -11.64
CA PRO A 209 -16.95 -13.24 -10.94
C PRO A 209 -17.05 -13.40 -9.42
N VAL A 210 -17.26 -14.62 -8.91
CA VAL A 210 -17.38 -14.90 -7.47
C VAL A 210 -16.00 -14.90 -6.83
N LEU A 211 -15.04 -15.57 -7.46
CA LEU A 211 -13.66 -15.58 -6.97
C LEU A 211 -13.01 -14.19 -7.08
N MET A 212 -13.34 -13.44 -8.13
CA MET A 212 -12.91 -12.07 -8.33
C MET A 212 -13.40 -11.16 -7.19
N ASP A 213 -14.68 -11.28 -6.81
CA ASP A 213 -15.27 -10.54 -5.68
C ASP A 213 -14.60 -10.88 -4.34
N GLU A 214 -14.42 -12.18 -4.08
CA GLU A 214 -13.75 -12.65 -2.87
C GLU A 214 -12.33 -12.09 -2.76
N VAL A 215 -11.58 -12.09 -3.87
CA VAL A 215 -10.21 -11.56 -3.91
C VAL A 215 -10.18 -10.04 -3.75
N LEU A 216 -11.16 -9.33 -4.32
CA LEU A 216 -11.31 -7.87 -4.16
C LEU A 216 -11.56 -7.51 -2.69
N GLN A 217 -12.51 -8.16 -2.03
CA GLN A 217 -12.82 -7.92 -0.62
C GLN A 217 -11.61 -8.20 0.29
N LEU A 218 -10.82 -9.24 -0.02
CA LEU A 218 -9.60 -9.54 0.74
C LEU A 218 -8.52 -8.50 0.52
N TYR A 219 -8.39 -8.01 -0.71
CA TYR A 219 -7.48 -6.91 -1.04
C TYR A 219 -7.88 -5.63 -0.28
N GLU A 220 -9.16 -5.23 -0.33
CA GLU A 220 -9.69 -4.07 0.39
C GLU A 220 -9.49 -4.21 1.91
N THR A 221 -9.71 -5.41 2.45
CA THR A 221 -9.43 -5.69 3.86
C THR A 221 -7.96 -5.43 4.22
N ILE A 222 -7.01 -5.79 3.35
CA ILE A 222 -5.59 -5.50 3.59
C ILE A 222 -5.33 -4.00 3.49
N GLU A 223 -5.93 -3.30 2.51
CA GLU A 223 -5.80 -1.85 2.35
C GLU A 223 -6.28 -1.10 3.61
N GLU A 224 -7.49 -1.41 4.09
CA GLU A 224 -8.08 -0.80 5.29
C GLU A 224 -7.23 -0.98 6.55
N THR A 225 -6.38 -2.01 6.59
CA THR A 225 -5.53 -2.27 7.75
C THR A 225 -4.32 -1.36 7.83
N ALA A 226 -3.97 -0.66 6.75
CA ALA A 226 -2.93 0.37 6.71
C ALA A 226 -3.42 1.70 7.35
N THR A 227 -3.95 1.60 8.56
CA THR A 227 -4.47 2.74 9.32
C THR A 227 -3.34 3.69 9.75
N PRO A 228 -3.65 4.98 9.98
CA PRO A 228 -2.68 5.93 10.50
C PRO A 228 -2.00 5.46 11.78
N PHE A 229 -2.76 4.86 12.71
CA PHE A 229 -2.22 4.34 13.96
C PHE A 229 -1.28 3.15 13.76
N SER A 230 -1.61 2.21 12.85
CA SER A 230 -0.70 1.09 12.55
C SER A 230 0.60 1.54 11.90
N ILE A 231 0.59 2.64 11.14
CA ILE A 231 1.79 3.22 10.53
C ILE A 231 2.61 3.96 11.60
N MET A 232 1.95 4.78 12.41
CA MET A 232 2.61 5.62 13.41
C MET A 232 3.16 4.82 14.60
N TYR A 233 2.46 3.75 14.98
CA TYR A 233 2.73 2.94 16.17
C TYR A 233 2.68 1.44 15.81
N PRO A 234 3.65 0.94 15.02
CA PRO A 234 3.62 -0.42 14.51
C PRO A 234 3.76 -1.48 15.61
N TRP A 235 4.27 -1.16 16.80
CA TRP A 235 4.34 -2.09 17.94
C TRP A 235 2.96 -2.36 18.58
N LEU A 236 1.96 -1.52 18.32
CA LEU A 236 0.64 -1.67 18.92
C LEU A 236 -0.07 -2.89 18.33
N LEU A 237 -0.53 -3.78 19.20
CA LEU A 237 -1.36 -4.93 18.83
C LEU A 237 -2.76 -4.43 18.49
N VAL A 238 -2.97 -4.02 17.24
CA VAL A 238 -4.26 -3.57 16.73
C VAL A 238 -5.00 -4.71 16.01
N PRO A 239 -6.34 -4.81 16.10
CA PRO A 239 -7.14 -5.80 15.36
C PRO A 239 -6.88 -5.79 13.85
N ALA A 240 -6.46 -4.64 13.30
CA ALA A 240 -6.05 -4.50 11.91
C ALA A 240 -4.94 -5.50 11.50
N LYS A 241 -3.97 -5.80 12.39
CA LYS A 241 -2.92 -6.78 12.09
C LYS A 241 -3.47 -8.19 11.93
N ALA A 242 -4.42 -8.58 12.77
CA ALA A 242 -5.07 -9.88 12.70
C ALA A 242 -5.92 -10.01 11.42
N ARG A 243 -6.69 -8.96 11.08
CA ARG A 243 -7.44 -8.91 9.80
C ARG A 243 -6.51 -9.03 8.60
N ARG A 244 -5.38 -8.30 8.59
CA ARG A 244 -4.37 -8.36 7.54
C ARG A 244 -3.79 -9.76 7.37
N LEU A 245 -3.43 -10.42 8.48
CA LEU A 245 -2.89 -11.77 8.45
C LEU A 245 -3.91 -12.79 7.92
N TYR A 246 -5.15 -12.70 8.38
CA TYR A 246 -6.24 -13.55 7.91
C TYR A 246 -6.49 -13.38 6.41
N ALA A 247 -6.62 -12.13 5.95
CA ALA A 247 -6.84 -11.83 4.54
C ALA A 247 -5.67 -12.29 3.66
N GLY A 248 -4.43 -12.03 4.09
CA GLY A 248 -3.22 -12.49 3.41
C GLY A 248 -3.13 -14.02 3.32
N ALA A 249 -3.47 -14.74 4.40
CA ALA A 249 -3.49 -16.20 4.40
C ALA A 249 -4.57 -16.77 3.46
N LYS A 250 -5.73 -16.13 3.37
CA LYS A 250 -6.81 -16.54 2.47
C LYS A 250 -6.44 -16.31 1.00
N LEU A 251 -5.84 -15.15 0.69
CA LEU A 251 -5.26 -14.90 -0.64
C LEU A 251 -4.18 -15.93 -0.98
N TYR A 252 -3.30 -16.25 -0.04
CA TYR A 252 -2.27 -17.27 -0.25
C TYR A 252 -2.87 -18.63 -0.61
N ARG A 253 -3.93 -19.04 0.09
CA ARG A 253 -4.65 -20.28 -0.22
C ARG A 253 -5.34 -20.22 -1.58
N THR A 254 -5.93 -19.09 -1.96
CA THR A 254 -6.61 -18.93 -3.26
C THR A 254 -5.64 -19.02 -4.42
N PHE A 255 -4.57 -18.23 -4.43
CA PHE A 255 -3.52 -18.31 -5.46
C PHE A 255 -2.79 -19.66 -5.44
N GLY A 256 -2.55 -20.22 -4.25
CA GLY A 256 -1.97 -21.55 -4.10
C GLY A 256 -2.82 -22.65 -4.75
N ARG A 257 -4.16 -22.57 -4.67
CA ARG A 257 -5.06 -23.50 -5.38
C ARG A 257 -4.90 -23.37 -6.89
N VAL A 258 -4.93 -22.16 -7.43
CA VAL A 258 -4.75 -21.92 -8.88
C VAL A 258 -3.43 -22.51 -9.38
N VAL A 259 -2.33 -22.22 -8.67
CA VAL A 259 -1.00 -22.72 -9.04
C VAL A 259 -0.91 -24.24 -8.95
N ASN A 260 -1.48 -24.84 -7.91
CA ASN A 260 -1.47 -26.30 -7.74
C ASN A 260 -2.31 -26.99 -8.82
N GLU A 261 -3.47 -26.45 -9.18
CA GLU A 261 -4.29 -26.99 -10.28
C GLU A 261 -3.53 -26.92 -11.61
N ARG A 262 -2.91 -25.78 -11.96
CA ARG A 262 -2.06 -25.70 -13.17
C ARG A 262 -0.96 -26.75 -13.20
N ARG A 263 -0.28 -26.97 -12.07
CA ARG A 263 0.78 -27.98 -11.96
C ARG A 263 0.24 -29.40 -12.12
N LYS A 264 -0.94 -29.68 -11.57
CA LYS A 264 -1.57 -31.00 -11.60
C LYS A 264 -2.13 -31.34 -12.97
N THR A 265 -2.78 -30.40 -13.64
CA THR A 265 -3.42 -30.62 -14.94
C THR A 265 -2.48 -30.39 -16.12
N GLY A 266 -1.37 -29.68 -15.91
CA GLY A 266 -0.50 -29.23 -16.99
C GLY A 266 -1.07 -28.05 -17.79
N THR A 267 -2.15 -27.43 -17.32
CA THR A 267 -2.78 -26.29 -17.99
C THR A 267 -1.84 -25.09 -17.97
N ARG A 268 -1.70 -24.43 -19.12
CA ARG A 268 -0.87 -23.23 -19.30
C ARG A 268 -1.68 -22.14 -20.00
N TYR A 269 -1.58 -20.93 -19.48
CA TYR A 269 -2.17 -19.71 -20.05
C TYR A 269 -1.06 -18.76 -20.48
N ASP A 270 -1.31 -17.86 -21.44
CA ASP A 270 -0.36 -16.80 -21.81
C ASP A 270 -0.55 -15.57 -20.90
N ASP A 271 -0.44 -15.78 -19.59
CA ASP A 271 -0.72 -14.77 -18.56
C ASP A 271 0.47 -14.51 -17.62
N ALA A 272 0.33 -13.49 -16.77
CA ALA A 272 1.38 -13.06 -15.86
C ALA A 272 1.76 -14.16 -14.85
N LEU A 273 0.78 -14.90 -14.31
CA LEU A 273 1.03 -16.02 -13.41
C LEU A 273 1.88 -17.10 -14.08
N GLN A 274 1.57 -17.45 -15.34
CA GLN A 274 2.37 -18.43 -16.07
C GLN A 274 3.80 -17.93 -16.30
N TYR A 275 3.95 -16.65 -16.65
CA TYR A 275 5.27 -16.04 -16.78
C TYR A 275 6.08 -16.15 -15.49
N LEU A 276 5.50 -15.84 -14.31
CA LEU A 276 6.20 -15.97 -13.03
C LEU A 276 6.59 -17.42 -12.73
N LEU A 277 5.68 -18.37 -12.98
CA LEU A 277 5.97 -19.80 -12.83
C LEU A 277 7.12 -20.25 -13.73
N ASP A 278 7.14 -19.80 -14.99
CA ASP A 278 8.20 -20.13 -15.96
C ASP A 278 9.56 -19.51 -15.60
N GLN A 279 9.56 -18.42 -14.83
CA GLN A 279 10.78 -17.83 -14.27
C GLN A 279 11.32 -18.58 -13.04
N GLY A 280 10.61 -19.61 -12.56
CA GLY A 280 10.97 -20.38 -11.38
C GLY A 280 10.59 -19.70 -10.06
N ASP A 281 9.71 -18.70 -10.08
CA ASP A 281 9.33 -17.96 -8.88
C ASP A 281 8.55 -18.86 -7.90
N GLY A 282 8.85 -18.73 -6.61
CA GLY A 282 8.14 -19.44 -5.54
C GLY A 282 6.72 -18.90 -5.36
N ILE A 283 5.82 -19.71 -4.78
CA ILE A 283 4.43 -19.30 -4.56
C ILE A 283 4.32 -18.03 -3.70
N LYS A 284 5.21 -17.87 -2.70
CA LYS A 284 5.30 -16.68 -1.87
C LYS A 284 5.67 -15.44 -2.69
N ASP A 285 6.67 -15.55 -3.57
CA ASP A 285 7.12 -14.46 -4.44
C ASP A 285 6.05 -14.06 -5.44
N ILE A 286 5.37 -15.04 -6.03
CA ILE A 286 4.24 -14.83 -6.94
C ILE A 286 3.13 -14.03 -6.26
N ILE A 287 2.73 -14.44 -5.06
CA ILE A 287 1.66 -13.74 -4.32
C ILE A 287 2.12 -12.35 -3.90
N GLY A 288 3.37 -12.20 -3.44
CA GLY A 288 3.95 -10.91 -3.12
C GLY A 288 3.96 -9.97 -4.32
N PHE A 289 4.34 -10.48 -5.50
CA PHE A 289 4.28 -9.76 -6.76
C PHE A 289 2.85 -9.33 -7.11
N VAL A 290 1.90 -10.27 -7.11
CA VAL A 290 0.50 -9.99 -7.48
C VAL A 290 -0.10 -8.95 -6.55
N LEU A 291 0.08 -9.09 -5.23
CA LEU A 291 -0.41 -8.10 -4.26
C LEU A 291 0.20 -6.72 -4.50
N ALA A 292 1.53 -6.64 -4.68
CA ALA A 292 2.19 -5.36 -4.96
C ALA A 292 1.71 -4.74 -6.28
N ALA A 293 1.47 -5.55 -7.30
CA ALA A 293 0.99 -5.09 -8.61
C ALA A 293 -0.47 -4.61 -8.53
N LEU A 294 -1.33 -5.31 -7.78
CA LEU A 294 -2.69 -4.89 -7.49
C LEU A 294 -2.72 -3.56 -6.73
N PHE A 295 -1.90 -3.39 -5.68
CA PHE A 295 -1.79 -2.11 -4.96
C PHE A 295 -1.34 -0.96 -5.87
N ALA A 296 -0.35 -1.21 -6.73
CA ALA A 296 0.16 -0.21 -7.66
C ALA A 296 -0.88 0.19 -8.73
N GLY A 297 -1.60 -0.80 -9.28
CA GLY A 297 -2.55 -0.61 -10.38
C GLY A 297 -3.90 -0.07 -9.92
N GLN A 298 -4.48 -0.67 -8.88
CA GLN A 298 -5.88 -0.47 -8.50
C GLN A 298 -6.12 0.89 -7.85
N LEU A 299 -5.30 1.29 -6.88
CA LEU A 299 -5.45 2.56 -6.17
C LEU A 299 -5.39 3.76 -7.10
N ASN A 300 -4.53 3.71 -8.11
CA ASN A 300 -4.36 4.82 -9.05
C ASN A 300 -5.37 4.74 -10.19
N SER A 301 -5.49 3.59 -10.84
CA SER A 301 -6.29 3.48 -12.06
C SER A 301 -7.79 3.44 -11.75
N GLY A 302 -8.22 2.71 -10.73
CA GLY A 302 -9.63 2.57 -10.38
C GLY A 302 -10.23 3.88 -9.88
N ILE A 303 -9.55 4.54 -8.95
CA ILE A 303 -9.98 5.83 -8.39
C ILE A 303 -10.00 6.92 -9.47
N ASN A 304 -8.96 7.02 -10.31
CA ASN A 304 -8.94 8.01 -11.38
C ASN A 304 -10.02 7.74 -12.44
N ALA A 305 -10.28 6.47 -12.78
CA ALA A 305 -11.34 6.11 -13.72
C ALA A 305 -12.73 6.51 -13.20
N ALA A 306 -13.00 6.27 -11.92
CA ALA A 306 -14.23 6.71 -11.28
C ALA A 306 -14.38 8.24 -11.32
N TRP A 307 -13.33 8.99 -10.93
CA TRP A 307 -13.35 10.46 -11.00
C TRP A 307 -13.54 11.00 -12.41
N MET A 308 -12.90 10.42 -13.41
CA MET A 308 -13.07 10.85 -14.80
C MET A 308 -14.54 10.78 -15.23
N LEU A 309 -15.27 9.73 -14.85
CA LEU A 309 -16.68 9.61 -15.19
C LEU A 309 -17.54 10.64 -14.45
N LEU A 310 -17.24 10.92 -13.18
CA LEU A 310 -17.94 11.97 -12.43
C LEU A 310 -17.71 13.37 -13.01
N TYR A 311 -16.56 13.65 -13.61
CA TYR A 311 -16.31 14.92 -14.29
C TYR A 311 -16.94 15.01 -15.68
N LEU A 312 -17.30 13.86 -16.28
CA LEU A 312 -17.92 13.79 -17.61
C LEU A 312 -19.45 13.71 -17.56
N SER A 313 -20.03 13.32 -16.42
CA SER A 313 -21.48 13.28 -16.15
C SER A 313 -22.03 14.66 -15.82
#